data_AF-A0A9X8ZY97-F1
#
_entry.id   AF-A0A9X8ZY97-F1
#
_cell.length_a   1.000
_cell.length_b   1.000
_cell.length_c   1.000
_cell.angle_alpha   90.00
_cell.angle_beta   90.00
_cell.angle_gamma   90.00
#
_symmetry.space_group_name_H-M   'P 1'
#
loop_
_entity.id
_entity.type
_entity.pdbx_description
1 polymer ?
#
loop_
_entity_poly.entity_id
_entity_poly.type
_entity_poly.pdbx_seq_one_letter_code
_entity_poly.pdbx_strand_id
1 'polypeptide(L)'
;KETNETLSAYIQGQALVCIFVGAFTFIGYLIIDLPYAFVLGIIAAFTNIIPNLGPFIGAAPAVIVGLFVSPMQALYVIIIVTI
;
A
#
# COMPACT_ATOMS: atom_id res chain seq x y z
N LYS A 1 5.83 -26.89 -17.65
CA LYS A 1 6.41 -27.13 -16.30
C LYS A 1 7.12 -25.88 -15.78
N GLU A 2 7.92 -25.21 -16.61
CA GLU A 2 8.63 -23.97 -16.20
C GLU A 2 7.69 -22.82 -15.76
N THR A 3 6.51 -22.69 -16.36
CA THR A 3 5.52 -21.65 -15.98
C THR A 3 5.11 -21.70 -14.51
N ASN A 4 5.03 -22.90 -13.91
CA ASN A 4 4.63 -23.05 -12.50
C ASN A 4 5.74 -22.65 -11.54
N GLU A 5 7.01 -22.88 -11.90
CA GLU A 5 8.15 -22.49 -11.07
C GLU A 5 8.37 -20.98 -11.11
N THR A 6 8.29 -20.36 -12.29
CA THR A 6 8.37 -18.90 -12.42
C THR A 6 7.23 -18.21 -11.68
N LEU A 7 6.01 -18.75 -11.74
CA LEU A 7 4.86 -18.21 -11.02
C LEU A 7 5.00 -18.37 -9.50
N SER A 8 5.53 -19.51 -9.04
CA SER A 8 5.78 -19.75 -7.62
C SER A 8 6.86 -18.83 -7.05
N ALA A 9 7.98 -18.67 -7.76
CA ALA A 9 9.04 -17.73 -7.39
C ALA A 9 8.54 -16.27 -7.41
N TYR A 10 7.68 -15.93 -8.38
CA TYR A 10 7.03 -14.62 -8.43
C TYR A 10 6.12 -14.36 -7.23
N ILE A 11 5.25 -15.32 -6.87
CA ILE A 11 4.35 -15.18 -5.72
C ILE A 11 5.16 -15.03 -4.41
N GLN A 12 6.26 -15.78 -4.25
CA GLN A 12 7.13 -15.67 -3.08
C GLN A 12 7.83 -14.31 -3.01
N GLY A 13 8.38 -13.83 -4.13
CA GLY A 13 8.97 -12.49 -4.21
C GLY A 13 7.91 -11.40 -3.94
N GLN A 14 6.72 -11.58 -4.48
CA GLN A 14 5.65 -10.60 -4.34
C GLN A 14 5.10 -10.55 -2.93
N ALA A 15 5.01 -11.68 -2.22
CA ALA A 15 4.67 -11.69 -0.80
C ALA A 15 5.66 -10.87 0.04
N LEU A 16 6.96 -10.97 -0.24
CA LEU A 16 7.98 -10.16 0.40
C LEU A 16 7.77 -8.66 0.10
N VAL A 17 7.53 -8.31 -1.16
CA VAL A 17 7.25 -6.93 -1.59
C VAL A 17 6.02 -6.37 -0.88
N CYS A 18 4.94 -7.15 -0.74
CA CYS A 18 3.73 -6.72 -0.05
C CYS A 18 3.98 -6.37 1.42
N ILE A 19 4.81 -7.18 2.11
CA ILE A 19 5.18 -6.94 3.50
C ILE A 19 5.98 -5.64 3.61
N PHE A 20 6.98 -5.44 2.75
CA PHE A 20 7.78 -4.21 2.76
C PHE A 20 6.93 -2.99 2.46
N VAL A 21 6.13 -3.02 1.38
CA VAL A 21 5.27 -1.88 1.01
C VAL A 21 4.26 -1.59 2.13
N GLY A 22 3.58 -2.62 2.67
CA GLY A 22 2.68 -2.46 3.79
C GLY A 22 3.34 -1.80 5.01
N ALA A 23 4.55 -2.21 5.36
CA ALA A 23 5.31 -1.63 6.45
C ALA A 23 5.73 -0.18 6.17
N PHE A 24 6.25 0.13 4.99
CA PHE A 24 6.65 1.48 4.61
C PHE A 24 5.45 2.43 4.51
N THR A 25 4.35 2.00 3.91
CA THR A 25 3.10 2.78 3.83
C THR A 25 2.54 3.04 5.22
N PHE A 26 2.55 2.04 6.12
CA PHE A 26 2.12 2.21 7.50
C PHE A 26 3.00 3.22 8.27
N ILE A 27 4.33 3.10 8.15
CA ILE A 27 5.27 4.05 8.76
C ILE A 27 5.06 5.46 8.19
N GLY A 28 4.87 5.59 6.87
CA GLY A 28 4.56 6.86 6.22
C GLY A 28 3.29 7.48 6.77
N TYR A 29 2.22 6.70 6.94
CA TYR A 29 0.95 7.16 7.52
C TYR A 29 1.07 7.55 9.00
N LEU A 30 1.92 6.86 9.76
CA LEU A 30 2.23 7.26 11.14
C LEU A 30 2.99 8.59 11.20
N ILE A 31 3.94 8.83 10.30
CA ILE A 31 4.73 10.08 10.28
C ILE A 31 3.85 11.29 9.98
N ILE A 32 2.84 11.14 9.13
CA ILE A 32 1.91 12.23 8.76
C ILE A 32 0.71 12.34 9.73
N ASP A 33 0.70 11.56 10.81
CA ASP A 33 -0.41 11.43 11.77
C ASP A 33 -1.77 11.22 11.07
N LEU A 34 -1.80 10.33 10.09
CA LEU A 34 -3.04 10.01 9.38
C LEU A 34 -3.96 9.19 10.30
N PRO A 35 -5.22 9.61 10.52
CA PRO A 35 -6.17 8.79 11.25
C PRO A 35 -6.38 7.48 10.50
N TYR A 36 -6.52 6.39 11.26
CA TYR A 36 -6.65 5.03 10.73
C TYR A 36 -5.41 4.51 9.99
N ALA A 37 -4.21 5.07 10.22
CA ALA A 37 -2.94 4.61 9.64
C ALA A 37 -2.77 3.08 9.65
N PHE A 38 -3.10 2.42 10.77
CA PHE A 38 -2.99 0.95 10.90
C PHE A 38 -3.93 0.19 9.96
N VAL A 39 -5.21 0.59 9.94
CA VAL A 39 -6.23 -0.05 9.08
C VAL A 39 -5.89 0.19 7.60
N LEU A 40 -5.52 1.42 7.25
CA LEU A 40 -5.15 1.79 5.88
C LEU A 40 -3.86 1.11 5.41
N GLY A 41 -2.86 0.97 6.28
CA GLY A 41 -1.63 0.24 6.00
C GLY A 41 -1.87 -1.24 5.75
N ILE A 42 -2.76 -1.87 6.53
CA ILE A 42 -3.19 -3.26 6.30
C ILE A 42 -3.92 -3.38 4.96
N ILE A 43 -4.86 -2.49 4.67
CA ILE A 43 -5.59 -2.50 3.38
C ILE A 43 -4.61 -2.37 2.22
N ALA A 44 -3.65 -1.45 2.30
CA ALA A 44 -2.61 -1.27 1.30
C ALA A 44 -1.74 -2.53 1.13
N ALA A 45 -1.34 -3.17 2.22
CA ALA A 45 -0.56 -4.40 2.19
C ALA A 45 -1.31 -5.56 1.50
N PHE A 46 -2.59 -5.75 1.82
CA PHE A 46 -3.43 -6.79 1.22
C PHE A 46 -3.75 -6.53 -0.25
N THR A 47 -4.02 -5.26 -0.61
CA THR A 47 -4.30 -4.91 -2.01
C THR A 47 -3.03 -5.07 -2.87
N ASN A 48 -1.83 -4.85 -2.32
CA ASN A 48 -0.57 -5.01 -3.04
C ASN A 48 -0.17 -6.45 -3.38
N ILE A 49 -0.91 -7.46 -2.90
CA ILE A 49 -0.80 -8.86 -3.33
C ILE A 49 -1.01 -8.99 -4.84
N ILE A 50 -1.84 -8.12 -5.42
CA ILE A 50 -2.00 -8.01 -6.87
C ILE A 50 -1.20 -6.78 -7.33
N PRO A 51 0.07 -6.95 -7.71
CA PRO A 51 0.91 -5.85 -8.18
C PRO A 51 0.22 -5.09 -9.32
N ASN A 52 0.37 -3.75 -9.31
CA ASN A 52 -0.33 -2.76 -10.15
C ASN A 52 -1.80 -2.45 -9.79
N LEU A 53 -2.58 -3.41 -9.30
CA LEU A 53 -3.94 -3.13 -8.80
C LEU A 53 -3.90 -2.63 -7.36
N GLY A 54 -2.95 -3.13 -6.58
CA GLY A 54 -2.80 -2.82 -5.17
C GLY A 54 -2.65 -1.35 -4.83
N PRO A 55 -1.69 -0.63 -5.44
CA PRO A 55 -1.51 0.79 -5.15
C PRO A 55 -2.73 1.63 -5.50
N PHE A 56 -3.42 1.34 -6.61
CA PHE A 56 -4.63 2.07 -7.00
C PHE A 56 -5.81 1.82 -6.05
N ILE A 57 -6.07 0.56 -5.69
CA ILE A 57 -7.19 0.19 -4.82
C ILE A 57 -6.89 0.55 -3.37
N GLY A 58 -5.65 0.36 -2.92
CA GLY A 58 -5.20 0.70 -1.57
C GLY A 58 -5.06 2.20 -1.33
N ALA A 59 -4.64 2.97 -2.34
CA ALA A 59 -4.61 4.44 -2.25
C ALA A 59 -6.01 5.03 -2.13
N ALA A 60 -7.01 4.48 -2.82
CA ALA A 60 -8.35 5.07 -2.86
C ALA A 60 -8.94 5.37 -1.46
N PRO A 61 -9.04 4.42 -0.51
CA PRO A 61 -9.53 4.72 0.83
C PRO A 61 -8.58 5.64 1.60
N ALA A 62 -7.26 5.51 1.42
CA ALA A 62 -6.28 6.35 2.14
C ALA A 62 -6.33 7.81 1.68
N VAL A 63 -6.49 8.07 0.38
CA VAL A 63 -6.60 9.41 -0.21
C VAL A 63 -7.93 10.05 0.17
N ILE A 64 -9.03 9.26 0.18
CA ILE A 64 -10.33 9.75 0.66
C ILE A 64 -10.21 10.17 2.13
N VAL A 65 -9.65 9.32 2.99
CA VAL A 65 -9.44 9.66 4.41
C VAL A 65 -8.54 10.87 4.55
N GLY A 66 -7.43 10.94 3.81
CA GLY A 66 -6.53 12.10 3.80
C GLY A 66 -7.24 13.40 3.41
N LEU A 67 -8.10 13.36 2.38
CA LEU A 67 -8.91 14.51 1.94
C LEU A 67 -9.87 14.99 3.02
N PHE A 68 -10.48 14.08 3.78
CA PHE A 68 -11.36 14.43 4.90
C PHE A 68 -10.64 15.10 6.05
N VAL A 69 -9.34 14.83 6.23
CA VAL A 69 -8.53 15.49 7.26
C VAL A 69 -7.97 16.82 6.77
N SER A 70 -7.24 16.81 5.65
CA SER A 70 -6.78 18.02 4.99
C SER A 70 -6.29 17.75 3.56
N PRO A 71 -6.42 18.72 2.63
CA PRO A 71 -5.87 18.60 1.29
C PRO A 71 -4.36 18.30 1.25
N MET A 72 -3.62 18.77 2.26
CA MET A 72 -2.18 18.51 2.39
C MET A 72 -1.89 17.05 2.77
N GLN A 73 -2.67 16.46 3.68
CA GLN A 73 -2.51 15.04 4.01
C GLN A 73 -2.83 14.13 2.83
N ALA A 74 -3.85 14.47 2.03
CA ALA A 74 -4.16 13.74 0.80
C ALA A 74 -2.96 13.72 -0.16
N LEU A 75 -2.25 14.85 -0.30
CA LEU A 75 -1.05 14.94 -1.14
C LEU A 75 0.08 14.04 -0.59
N TYR A 76 0.31 14.04 0.72
CA TYR A 76 1.32 13.16 1.34
C TYR A 76 0.98 11.68 1.15
N VAL A 77 -0.29 11.29 1.26
CA VAL A 77 -0.73 9.91 1.01
C VAL A 77 -0.42 9.48 -0.41
N ILE A 78 -0.68 10.33 -1.41
CA ILE A 78 -0.36 10.01 -2.82
C ILE A 78 1.14 9.80 -3.00
N ILE A 79 1.97 10.64 -2.37
CA ILE A 79 3.42 10.52 -2.43
C ILE A 79 3.88 9.21 -1.79
N ILE A 80 3.37 8.87 -0.59
CA ILE A 80 3.74 7.65 0.15
C ILE A 80 3.35 6.37 -0.61
N VAL A 81 2.22 6.37 -1.33
CA VAL A 81 1.78 5.17 -2.09
C VAL A 81 2.50 5.05 -3.44
N THR A 82 3.03 6.15 -3.99
CA THR A 82 3.75 6.15 -5.27
C THR A 82 5.22 5.75 -5.12
N ILE A 83 5.81 5.99 -3.94
CA ILE A 83 7.19 5.62 -3.58
C ILE A 83 7.27 4.16 -3.18
#